data_AF-A0A2Z6P4D7-F1
#
_entry.id   AF-A0A2Z6P4D7-F1
#
_cell.length_a   1.000
_cell.length_b   1.000
_cell.length_c   1.000
_cell.angle_alpha   90.00
_cell.angle_beta   90.00
_cell.angle_gamma   90.00
#
_symmetry.space_group_name_H-M   'P 1'
#
loop_
_entity.id
_entity.type
_entity.pdbx_description
1 polymer ?
#
loop_
_entity_poly.entity_id
_entity_poly.type
_entity_poly.pdbx_seq_one_letter_code
_entity_poly.pdbx_strand_id
1 'polypeptide(L)'
;MAPVPISNINIGHIDDVQELRRTKPKIVPQRFVRDMKERPTLQTSLSLPSTNMPVIDFSKLSKGTKEEFLNELYKLSTACEEWGFFQVINHEIDLNLIENIEDMSKEFFMLPLEEKQKYPMAPGTVQGYGQAFVFSEDQKLDWCNMFALGIEPHYIRNPNLWPKNPARLR
;
A
#
# COMPACT_ATOMS: atom_id res chain seq x y z
N MET A 1 -15.42 16.86 7.44
CA MET A 1 -14.75 17.64 6.37
C MET A 1 -13.27 17.59 6.64
N ALA A 2 -12.44 17.11 5.70
CA ALA A 2 -11.00 17.24 5.84
C ALA A 2 -10.63 18.74 5.76
N PRO A 3 -9.68 19.23 6.58
CA PRO A 3 -9.26 20.62 6.52
C PRO A 3 -8.72 20.93 5.12
N VAL A 4 -9.26 21.97 4.49
CA VAL A 4 -8.77 22.48 3.20
C VAL A 4 -7.41 23.15 3.47
N PRO A 5 -6.34 22.79 2.74
CA PRO A 5 -5.04 23.43 2.94
C PRO A 5 -5.15 24.96 2.79
N ILE A 6 -4.55 25.69 3.73
CA ILE A 6 -4.58 27.16 3.83
C ILE A 6 -3.71 27.83 2.74
N SER A 7 -2.95 27.03 1.98
CA SER A 7 -2.10 27.46 0.87
C SER A 7 -2.13 26.46 -0.29
N ASN A 8 -1.94 26.95 -1.51
CA ASN A 8 -1.77 26.11 -2.70
C ASN A 8 -0.48 25.29 -2.55
N ILE A 9 -0.59 23.97 -2.45
CA ILE A 9 0.56 23.06 -2.44
C ILE A 9 1.05 22.94 -3.88
N ASN A 10 2.26 23.42 -4.17
CA ASN A 10 2.88 23.21 -5.46
C ASN A 10 3.60 21.86 -5.51
N ILE A 11 2.97 20.87 -6.14
CA ILE A 11 3.45 19.48 -6.22
C ILE A 11 4.21 19.18 -7.53
N GLY A 12 4.17 20.11 -8.49
CA GLY A 12 4.75 19.94 -9.82
C GLY A 12 4.04 18.84 -10.64
N HIS A 13 4.64 18.47 -11.78
CA HIS A 13 4.14 17.36 -12.57
C HIS A 13 4.48 16.01 -11.93
N ILE A 14 3.51 15.11 -11.87
CA ILE A 14 3.66 13.74 -11.37
C ILE A 14 3.40 12.79 -12.53
N ASP A 15 4.43 12.04 -12.93
CA ASP A 15 4.28 10.99 -13.94
C ASP A 15 3.47 9.80 -13.40
N ASP A 16 2.59 9.26 -14.23
CA ASP A 16 2.00 7.95 -13.98
C ASP A 16 3.05 6.87 -14.28
N VAL A 17 3.45 6.10 -13.26
CA VAL A 17 4.56 5.14 -13.36
C VAL A 17 4.24 4.00 -14.33
N GLN A 18 2.98 3.58 -14.42
CA GLN A 18 2.55 2.52 -15.34
C GLN A 18 2.62 3.00 -16.79
N GLU A 19 2.17 4.22 -17.09
CA GLU A 19 2.31 4.80 -18.43
C GLU A 19 3.77 5.09 -18.78
N LEU A 20 4.54 5.65 -17.84
CA LEU A 20 5.97 5.87 -17.99
C LEU A 20 6.66 4.55 -18.35
N ARG A 21 6.38 3.46 -17.64
CA ARG A 21 6.91 2.12 -17.97
C ARG A 21 6.49 1.65 -19.37
N ARG A 22 5.26 1.91 -19.81
CA ARG A 22 4.78 1.52 -21.15
C ARG A 22 5.58 2.18 -22.27
N THR A 23 6.05 3.42 -22.06
CA THR A 23 6.92 4.12 -23.03
C THR A 23 8.35 3.57 -23.10
N LYS A 24 8.74 2.66 -22.18
CA LYS A 24 10.09 2.07 -22.09
C LYS A 24 11.22 3.12 -22.11
N PRO A 25 11.20 4.08 -21.18
CA PRO A 25 12.20 5.14 -21.14
C PRO A 25 13.59 4.56 -20.86
N LYS A 26 14.61 5.14 -21.47
CA LYS A 26 16.01 4.77 -21.20
C LYS A 26 16.52 5.31 -19.87
N ILE A 27 15.87 6.34 -19.33
CA ILE A 27 16.28 7.06 -18.13
C ILE A 27 15.07 7.19 -17.21
N VAL A 28 15.26 6.87 -15.93
CA VAL A 28 14.27 7.10 -14.88
C VAL A 28 14.24 8.59 -14.52
N PRO A 29 13.07 9.27 -14.50
CA PRO A 29 13.00 10.67 -14.12
C PRO A 29 13.58 10.94 -12.73
N GLN A 30 14.23 12.07 -12.57
CA GLN A 30 15.05 12.38 -11.39
C GLN A 30 14.26 12.38 -10.06
N ARG A 31 12.94 12.61 -10.10
CA ARG A 31 12.06 12.54 -8.92
C ARG A 31 11.92 11.11 -8.38
N PHE A 32 12.12 10.07 -9.18
CA PHE A 32 12.06 8.67 -8.72
C PHE A 32 13.44 8.10 -8.36
N VAL A 33 14.50 8.84 -8.62
CA VAL A 33 15.88 8.42 -8.34
C VAL A 33 16.25 8.80 -6.91
N ARG A 34 16.39 7.79 -6.03
CA ARG A 34 16.83 7.98 -4.64
C ARG A 34 18.22 8.61 -4.55
N ASP A 35 18.45 9.35 -3.47
CA ASP A 35 19.74 9.98 -3.22
C ASP A 35 20.82 8.91 -3.00
N MET A 36 22.07 9.22 -3.33
CA MET A 36 23.17 8.24 -3.24
C MET A 36 23.29 7.58 -1.85
N LYS A 37 23.00 8.33 -0.78
CA LYS A 37 23.03 7.86 0.61
C LYS A 37 21.91 6.85 0.97
N GLU A 38 20.83 6.81 0.20
CA GLU A 38 19.66 5.95 0.43
C GLU A 38 19.69 4.68 -0.44
N ARG A 39 20.63 4.60 -1.39
CA ARG A 39 20.72 3.46 -2.29
C ARG A 39 21.36 2.27 -1.57
N PRO A 40 20.85 1.04 -1.79
CA PRO A 40 21.47 -0.16 -1.22
C PRO A 40 22.95 -0.25 -1.61
N THR A 41 23.82 -0.53 -0.64
CA THR A 41 25.21 -0.89 -0.91
C THR A 41 25.29 -2.38 -1.23
N LEU A 42 26.03 -2.75 -2.26
CA LEU A 42 26.15 -4.14 -2.74
C LEU A 42 26.69 -5.15 -1.70
N GLN A 43 27.19 -4.68 -0.56
CA GLN A 43 27.80 -5.50 0.49
C GLN A 43 26.83 -6.24 1.42
N THR A 44 25.52 -5.98 1.38
CA THR A 44 24.56 -6.58 2.33
C THR A 44 23.88 -7.86 1.86
N SER A 45 24.19 -8.36 0.65
CA SER A 45 23.50 -9.53 0.06
C SER A 45 24.14 -10.89 0.36
N LEU A 46 25.30 -10.92 1.01
CA LEU A 46 25.93 -12.17 1.45
C LEU A 46 25.47 -12.47 2.88
N SER A 47 24.48 -13.35 2.98
CA SER A 47 24.02 -14.00 4.22
C SER A 47 23.58 -13.05 5.33
N LEU A 48 22.41 -12.42 5.17
CA LEU A 48 21.54 -12.32 6.33
C LEU A 48 21.22 -13.78 6.72
N PRO A 49 21.48 -14.23 7.97
CA PRO A 49 20.90 -15.49 8.43
C PRO A 49 19.41 -15.40 8.12
N SER A 50 18.78 -16.51 7.71
CA SER A 50 17.35 -16.60 7.53
C SER A 50 16.66 -16.18 8.82
N THR A 51 16.45 -14.88 8.98
CA THR A 51 15.73 -14.28 10.09
C THR A 51 14.29 -14.63 9.79
N ASN A 52 13.87 -15.78 10.33
CA ASN A 52 12.53 -16.31 10.15
C ASN A 52 11.55 -15.30 10.75
N MET A 53 11.01 -14.43 9.89
CA MET A 53 9.98 -13.47 10.24
C MET A 53 8.90 -14.18 11.06
N PRO A 54 8.46 -13.63 12.21
CA PRO A 54 7.48 -14.30 13.04
C PRO A 54 6.20 -14.58 12.26
N VAL A 55 5.64 -15.77 12.43
CA VAL A 55 4.36 -16.19 11.81
C VAL A 55 3.38 -16.52 12.93
N ILE A 56 2.31 -15.76 13.08
CA ILE A 56 1.30 -15.92 14.14
C ILE A 56 0.14 -16.77 13.61
N ASP A 57 -0.18 -17.85 14.32
CA ASP A 57 -1.33 -18.70 14.02
C ASP A 57 -2.60 -18.18 14.74
N PHE A 58 -3.46 -17.50 13.99
CA PHE A 58 -4.64 -16.86 14.57
C PHE A 58 -5.68 -17.87 15.09
N SER A 59 -5.69 -19.10 14.57
CA SER A 59 -6.59 -20.14 15.06
C SER A 59 -6.31 -20.51 16.53
N LYS A 60 -5.05 -20.43 16.96
CA LYS A 60 -4.67 -20.67 18.37
C LYS A 60 -5.08 -19.53 19.29
N LEU A 61 -5.14 -18.30 18.77
CA LEU A 61 -5.61 -17.13 19.53
C LEU A 61 -7.14 -17.10 19.66
N SER A 62 -7.86 -17.63 18.68
CA SER A 62 -9.33 -17.55 18.62
C SER A 62 -10.03 -18.82 19.13
N LYS A 63 -9.49 -20.00 18.83
CA LYS A 63 -10.12 -21.31 19.07
C LYS A 63 -9.19 -22.33 19.75
N GLY A 64 -7.96 -21.94 20.06
CA GLY A 64 -6.98 -22.81 20.70
C GLY A 64 -7.34 -23.20 22.13
N THR A 65 -6.70 -24.24 22.63
CA THR A 65 -6.65 -24.55 24.06
C THR A 65 -6.02 -23.41 24.85
N LYS A 66 -6.22 -23.38 26.18
CA LYS A 66 -5.61 -22.36 27.04
C LYS A 66 -4.08 -22.29 26.89
N GLU A 67 -3.43 -23.43 26.73
CA GLU A 67 -1.98 -23.51 26.53
C GLU A 67 -1.55 -22.94 25.17
N GLU A 68 -2.22 -23.34 24.09
CA GLU A 68 -1.96 -22.80 22.74
C GLU A 68 -2.19 -21.29 22.66
N PHE A 69 -3.27 -20.81 23.27
CA PHE A 69 -3.57 -19.39 23.37
C PHE A 69 -2.44 -18.62 24.06
N LEU A 70 -1.98 -19.08 25.22
CA LEU A 70 -0.92 -18.40 25.99
C LEU A 70 0.42 -18.42 25.23
N ASN A 71 0.76 -19.54 24.60
CA ASN A 71 1.99 -19.68 23.83
C ASN A 71 1.99 -18.77 22.58
N GLU A 72 0.89 -18.75 21.83
CA GLU A 72 0.79 -17.91 20.63
C GLU A 72 0.66 -16.41 20.99
N LEU A 73 0.03 -16.08 22.12
CA LEU A 73 -0.02 -14.72 22.65
C LEU A 73 1.37 -14.21 23.06
N TYR A 74 2.16 -15.04 23.74
CA TYR A 74 3.54 -14.69 24.09
C TYR A 74 4.36 -14.41 22.83
N LYS A 75 4.27 -15.29 21.83
CA LYS A 75 4.92 -15.12 20.53
C LYS A 75 4.48 -13.85 19.80
N LEU A 76 3.18 -13.50 19.86
CA LEU A 76 2.68 -12.24 19.32
C LEU A 76 3.29 -11.04 20.05
N SER A 77 3.39 -11.06 21.39
CA SER A 77 4.03 -9.99 22.17
C SER A 77 5.50 -9.82 21.76
N THR A 78 6.24 -10.93 21.68
CA THR A 78 7.65 -10.93 21.25
C THR A 78 7.80 -10.39 19.82
N ALA A 79 6.92 -10.78 18.90
CA ALA A 79 6.94 -10.26 17.53
C ALA A 79 6.67 -8.75 17.50
N CYS A 80 5.74 -8.24 18.30
CA CYS A 80 5.48 -6.81 18.41
C CYS A 80 6.66 -6.04 19.00
N GLU A 81 7.29 -6.57 20.05
CA GLU A 81 8.38 -5.90 20.79
C GLU A 81 9.73 -5.94 20.05
N GLU A 82 10.09 -7.10 19.49
CA GLU A 82 11.41 -7.30 18.90
C GLU A 82 11.45 -7.03 17.39
N TRP A 83 10.33 -7.21 16.69
CA TRP A 83 10.26 -7.07 15.22
C TRP A 83 9.41 -5.89 14.76
N GLY A 84 8.27 -5.64 15.40
CA GLY A 84 7.27 -4.69 14.91
C GLY A 84 6.55 -5.15 13.63
N PHE A 85 6.79 -6.38 13.16
CA PHE A 85 6.16 -6.96 11.98
C PHE A 85 6.11 -8.49 12.07
N PHE A 86 5.05 -9.09 11.53
CA PHE A 86 4.83 -10.54 11.51
C PHE A 86 3.82 -10.92 10.42
N GLN A 87 3.84 -12.18 10.01
CA GLN A 87 2.80 -12.77 9.17
C GLN A 87 1.70 -13.36 10.05
N VAL A 88 0.48 -13.46 9.51
CA VAL A 88 -0.63 -14.16 10.16
C VAL A 88 -1.09 -15.29 9.25
N ILE A 89 -1.26 -16.48 9.81
CA ILE A 89 -1.87 -17.64 9.14
C ILE A 89 -3.13 -18.06 9.88
N ASN A 90 -3.98 -18.85 9.22
CA ASN A 90 -5.25 -19.33 9.77
C ASN A 90 -6.13 -18.19 10.33
N HIS A 91 -6.10 -17.02 9.67
CA HIS A 91 -6.85 -15.81 10.02
C HIS A 91 -8.36 -15.90 9.73
N GLU A 92 -8.84 -17.04 9.24
CA GLU A 92 -10.26 -17.34 8.96
C GLU A 92 -10.93 -16.49 7.86
N ILE A 93 -10.23 -15.51 7.30
CA ILE A 93 -10.63 -14.83 6.07
C ILE A 93 -10.65 -15.85 4.92
N ASP A 94 -11.79 -15.94 4.23
CA ASP A 94 -12.00 -16.79 3.06
C ASP A 94 -10.96 -16.47 1.97
N LEU A 95 -10.25 -17.49 1.49
CA LEU A 95 -9.25 -17.34 0.44
C LEU A 95 -9.88 -16.85 -0.87
N ASN A 96 -11.12 -17.25 -1.18
CA ASN A 96 -11.83 -16.74 -2.36
C ASN A 96 -12.06 -15.23 -2.25
N LEU A 97 -12.28 -14.69 -1.05
CA LEU A 97 -12.44 -13.25 -0.85
C LEU A 97 -11.12 -12.52 -1.13
N ILE A 98 -9.98 -13.05 -0.68
CA ILE A 98 -8.66 -12.48 -0.93
C ILE A 98 -8.35 -12.49 -2.43
N GLU A 99 -8.53 -13.63 -3.10
CA GLU A 99 -8.33 -13.77 -4.55
C GLU A 99 -9.21 -12.80 -5.34
N ASN A 100 -10.49 -12.66 -4.94
CA ASN A 100 -11.39 -11.69 -5.55
C ASN A 100 -10.89 -10.26 -5.39
N ILE A 101 -10.39 -9.86 -4.21
CA ILE A 101 -9.83 -8.51 -3.98
C ILE A 101 -8.60 -8.27 -4.86
N GLU A 102 -7.71 -9.25 -4.97
CA GLU A 102 -6.54 -9.16 -5.84
C GLU A 102 -6.94 -8.99 -7.31
N ASP A 103 -7.88 -9.79 -7.79
CA ASP A 103 -8.30 -9.74 -9.19
C ASP A 103 -9.05 -8.45 -9.52
N MET A 104 -9.88 -7.94 -8.60
CA MET A 104 -10.51 -6.62 -8.74
C MET A 104 -9.48 -5.50 -8.81
N SER A 105 -8.43 -5.59 -8.00
CA SER A 105 -7.32 -4.63 -8.01
C SER A 105 -6.60 -4.68 -9.36
N LYS A 106 -6.25 -5.88 -9.85
CA LYS A 106 -5.62 -6.07 -11.16
C LYS A 106 -6.49 -5.50 -12.28
N GLU A 107 -7.80 -5.80 -12.28
CA GLU A 107 -8.75 -5.27 -13.27
C GLU A 107 -8.75 -3.74 -13.30
N PHE A 108 -8.87 -3.09 -12.13
CA PHE A 108 -8.85 -1.64 -12.04
C PHE A 108 -7.55 -1.04 -12.59
N PHE A 109 -6.39 -1.58 -12.21
CA PHE A 109 -5.09 -1.06 -12.68
C PHE A 109 -4.80 -1.40 -14.16
N MET A 110 -5.55 -2.33 -14.76
CA MET A 110 -5.48 -2.62 -16.19
C MET A 110 -6.38 -1.72 -17.05
N LEU A 111 -7.27 -0.92 -16.45
CA LEU A 111 -8.06 0.07 -17.16
C LEU A 111 -7.18 1.15 -17.82
N PRO A 112 -7.69 1.82 -18.88
CA PRO A 112 -7.04 3.01 -19.45
C PRO A 112 -6.76 4.08 -18.38
N LEU A 113 -5.74 4.90 -18.61
CA LEU A 113 -5.36 5.97 -17.67
C LEU A 113 -6.53 6.91 -17.40
N GLU A 114 -7.29 7.24 -18.44
CA GLU A 114 -8.44 8.15 -18.38
C GLU A 114 -9.54 7.63 -17.46
N GLU A 115 -9.72 6.31 -17.36
CA GLU A 115 -10.68 5.70 -16.45
C GLU A 115 -10.20 5.77 -15.00
N LYS A 116 -8.91 5.51 -14.75
CA LYS A 116 -8.31 5.58 -13.41
C LYS A 116 -8.26 7.02 -12.88
N GLN A 117 -7.98 7.99 -13.75
CA GLN A 117 -7.91 9.41 -13.43
C GLN A 117 -9.26 10.06 -13.08
N LYS A 118 -10.39 9.36 -13.28
CA LYS A 118 -11.71 9.83 -12.79
C LYS A 118 -11.79 9.87 -11.27
N TYR A 119 -10.86 9.23 -10.57
CA TYR A 119 -10.83 9.12 -9.11
C TYR A 119 -9.54 9.72 -8.56
N PRO A 120 -9.20 10.99 -8.83
CA PRO A 120 -7.85 11.49 -8.56
C PRO A 120 -7.57 11.61 -7.06
N MET A 121 -6.32 11.30 -6.67
CA MET A 121 -5.81 11.67 -5.36
C MET A 121 -5.47 13.15 -5.34
N ALA A 122 -6.25 13.93 -4.58
CA ALA A 122 -6.02 15.36 -4.46
C ALA A 122 -4.74 15.64 -3.63
N PRO A 123 -3.98 16.71 -3.93
CA PRO A 123 -2.80 17.08 -3.15
C PRO A 123 -3.11 17.24 -1.66
N GLY A 124 -2.25 16.70 -0.80
CA GLY A 124 -2.45 16.72 0.66
C GLY A 124 -3.55 15.78 1.17
N THR A 125 -4.18 14.98 0.31
CA THR A 125 -5.12 13.92 0.70
C THR A 125 -4.50 12.53 0.52
N VAL A 126 -5.17 11.51 1.04
CA VAL A 126 -4.69 10.11 1.00
C VAL A 126 -5.66 9.17 0.28
N GLN A 127 -6.73 9.69 -0.32
CA GLN A 127 -7.74 8.88 -1.01
C GLN A 127 -7.76 9.21 -2.50
N GLY A 128 -7.98 8.21 -3.35
CA GLY A 128 -7.99 8.31 -4.81
C GLY A 128 -6.80 7.61 -5.46
N TYR A 129 -6.70 7.78 -6.77
CA TYR A 129 -5.67 7.27 -7.68
C TYR A 129 -4.56 8.30 -7.87
N GLY A 130 -3.32 7.91 -7.63
CA GLY A 130 -2.15 8.77 -7.83
C GLY A 130 -0.97 8.36 -6.96
N GLN A 131 -0.13 9.34 -6.63
CA GLN A 131 0.99 9.17 -5.71
C GLN A 131 0.58 9.59 -4.30
N ALA A 132 0.94 8.77 -3.31
CA ALA A 132 0.72 9.09 -1.91
C ALA A 132 1.59 10.27 -1.47
N PHE A 133 1.05 11.14 -0.61
CA PHE A 133 1.86 12.06 0.20
C PHE A 133 2.79 13.02 -0.59
N VAL A 134 2.34 13.57 -1.72
CA VAL A 134 3.14 14.57 -2.46
C VAL A 134 2.86 15.97 -1.94
N PHE A 135 3.91 16.63 -1.43
CA PHE A 135 3.83 17.94 -0.78
C PHE A 135 4.74 19.01 -1.43
N SER A 136 5.66 18.63 -2.32
CA SER A 136 6.54 19.59 -3.01
C SER A 136 7.02 19.08 -4.37
N GLU A 137 7.53 19.99 -5.22
CA GLU A 137 8.05 19.67 -6.56
C GLU A 137 9.38 18.91 -6.54
N ASP A 138 10.18 19.10 -5.49
CA ASP A 138 11.51 18.51 -5.29
C ASP A 138 11.47 17.17 -4.52
N GLN A 139 10.30 16.78 -4.00
CA GLN A 139 10.11 15.52 -3.30
C GLN A 139 10.44 14.32 -4.18
N LYS A 140 11.17 13.36 -3.59
CA LYS A 140 11.39 12.03 -4.16
C LYS A 140 10.11 11.21 -4.10
N LEU A 141 9.72 10.64 -5.24
CA LEU A 141 8.51 9.85 -5.42
C LEU A 141 8.82 8.36 -5.47
N ASP A 142 7.85 7.55 -5.08
CA ASP A 142 7.93 6.10 -5.18
C ASP A 142 7.65 5.63 -6.61
N TRP A 143 8.33 4.55 -7.01
CA TRP A 143 8.10 3.90 -8.30
C TRP A 143 6.86 2.99 -8.24
N CYS A 144 5.71 3.56 -7.91
CA CYS A 144 4.42 2.86 -7.85
C CYS A 144 3.30 3.80 -8.27
N ASN A 145 2.12 3.26 -8.57
CA ASN A 145 0.88 4.04 -8.57
C ASN A 145 0.03 3.49 -7.42
N MET A 146 -0.70 4.35 -6.72
CA MET A 146 -1.54 3.96 -5.59
C MET A 146 -3.00 4.25 -5.87
N PHE A 147 -3.87 3.39 -5.35
CA PHE A 147 -5.31 3.67 -5.22
C PHE A 147 -5.72 3.42 -3.79
N ALA A 148 -6.23 4.43 -3.10
CA ALA A 148 -6.56 4.35 -1.69
C ALA A 148 -7.99 4.84 -1.42
N LEU A 149 -8.70 4.14 -0.53
CA LEU A 149 -10.07 4.46 -0.15
C LEU A 149 -10.20 4.42 1.37
N GLY A 150 -10.88 5.42 1.94
CA GLY A 150 -11.30 5.37 3.33
C GLY A 150 -12.48 4.41 3.49
N ILE A 151 -12.37 3.44 4.39
CA ILE A 151 -13.40 2.43 4.65
C ILE A 151 -14.06 2.67 6.00
N GLU A 152 -13.30 2.67 7.10
CA GLU A 152 -13.82 2.91 8.45
C GLU A 152 -13.09 4.07 9.13
N PRO A 153 -13.79 4.89 9.94
CA PRO A 153 -15.23 4.86 10.21
C PRO A 153 -16.07 5.40 9.03
N HIS A 154 -17.36 5.02 8.92
CA HIS A 154 -18.24 5.40 7.79
C HIS A 154 -18.13 6.84 7.27
N TYR A 155 -17.91 7.85 8.12
CA TYR A 155 -17.81 9.26 7.71
C TYR A 155 -16.54 9.61 6.92
N ILE A 156 -15.53 8.73 6.86
CA ILE A 156 -14.33 8.95 6.01
C ILE A 156 -14.52 8.42 4.59
N ARG A 157 -15.55 7.59 4.35
CA ARG A 157 -15.87 7.07 3.04
C ARG A 157 -16.25 8.23 2.13
N ASN A 158 -15.61 8.30 0.96
CA ASN A 158 -15.97 9.27 -0.07
C ASN A 158 -16.56 8.55 -1.29
N PRO A 159 -17.90 8.41 -1.40
CA PRO A 159 -18.56 7.67 -2.49
C PRO A 159 -18.17 8.12 -3.90
N ASN A 160 -17.69 9.36 -4.07
CA ASN A 160 -17.25 9.87 -5.37
C ASN A 160 -15.92 9.27 -5.83
N LEU A 161 -15.11 8.74 -4.91
CA LEU A 161 -13.85 8.07 -5.22
C LEU A 161 -14.01 6.57 -5.47
N TRP A 162 -15.19 5.99 -5.20
CA TRP A 162 -15.44 4.57 -5.41
C TRP A 162 -15.63 4.26 -6.90
N PRO A 163 -14.80 3.39 -7.51
CA PRO A 163 -14.90 3.11 -8.93
C PRO A 163 -16.19 2.40 -9.29
N LYS A 164 -16.74 2.76 -10.45
CA LYS A 164 -17.90 2.07 -11.03
C LYS A 164 -17.48 0.89 -11.92
N ASN A 165 -16.20 0.84 -12.26
CA ASN A 165 -15.58 -0.19 -13.08
C ASN A 165 -14.24 -0.58 -12.41
N PRO A 166 -14.00 -1.87 -12.12
CA PRO A 166 -14.92 -3.00 -12.28
C PRO A 166 -16.12 -2.92 -11.34
N ALA A 167 -17.31 -3.35 -11.79
CA ALA A 167 -18.57 -3.22 -11.04
C ALA A 167 -18.55 -3.93 -9.68
N ARG A 168 -17.70 -4.95 -9.55
CA ARG A 168 -17.49 -5.74 -8.33
C ARG A 168 -16.66 -5.03 -7.24
N LEU A 169 -15.99 -3.92 -7.55
CA LEU A 169 -15.12 -3.18 -6.61
C LEU A 169 -15.91 -2.35 -5.57
N ARG A 170 -17.24 -2.33 -5.62
CA ARG A 170 -18.09 -1.47 -4.78
C ARG A 170 -18.86 -2.25 -3.72
#